data_AF-A0A254NR87-F1
#
_entry.id   AF-A0A254NR87-F1
#
_cell.length_a   1.000
_cell.length_b   1.000
_cell.length_c   1.000
_cell.angle_alpha   90.00
_cell.angle_beta   90.00
_cell.angle_gamma   90.00
#
_symmetry.space_group_name_H-M   'P 1'
#
loop_
_entity.id
_entity.type
_entity.pdbx_description
1 polymer ?
#
loop_
_entity_poly.entity_id
_entity_poly.type
_entity_poly.pdbx_seq_one_letter_code
_entity_poly.pdbx_strand_id
1 'polypeptide(L)'
;MVKTAIILAAGLGSRLKERTIDKPKGFVEVGGIPIVERSVQRLIDNGIERIVIGTGYLAEFYERLATRYPQILCIPNDRYRDSGSMRTLYGLREAVDENFLLLESDLLYDPLCLGNLIADPREDIVLASGTTHSEDEVYIETDEYGMLRAVSKRPEELRSIDAELVGISKISKETYRMMCEAAEREMRDQPKWDYEYALVAVSAHKPIPVKKIEKLAWCEIDTEEHLERAAAEIYPRIAGESGKGPFSIQRNVLLNPGPATTTDTVKQAQVVPDICPREREFGDLMEWIAEQLTLFVAPKKDYETVLFGGSGTAAVESVISSVVGDGKLLIISNGAYGERMAEIAEVYRVDHEVLASSPVLPVSPDAIEAAIRQSEGKITHAAVVHNETTSGVLNDIEAIAEICVRYNVQLIVDAMSSYGAIPIDMAAHDISYVVASSNKNLQGMAGIGFVVANRERLTKLRTHTPKSYYLDLYKQYEYLKRTHQLRFTPPVQTLYALEQAIVETQIEGIEQRYRRYSESWAVLIEGIERLGLECLVPTEYHSRIITAIKEPDLPGYDFERMHDFLYERGITIYPGKIGKIASFRIANIGAIDKTDIERFLQVLSEYFTSLK
;
A
#
# COMPACT_ATOMS: atom_id res chain seq x y z
N MET A 1 1.88 14.54 11.94
CA MET A 1 2.07 13.09 12.17
C MET A 1 1.89 12.85 13.66
N VAL A 2 1.02 11.92 14.04
CA VAL A 2 0.77 11.57 15.45
C VAL A 2 1.95 10.75 15.96
N LYS A 3 2.53 11.13 17.10
CA LYS A 3 3.72 10.48 17.68
C LYS A 3 3.45 9.75 18.99
N THR A 4 2.28 9.98 19.57
CA THR A 4 1.88 9.43 20.87
C THR A 4 0.65 8.53 20.73
N ALA A 5 0.62 7.45 21.49
CA ALA A 5 -0.55 6.60 21.66
C ALA A 5 -0.88 6.41 23.14
N ILE A 6 -2.16 6.20 23.45
CA ILE A 6 -2.68 5.82 24.75
C ILE A 6 -3.33 4.44 24.62
N ILE A 7 -3.00 3.52 25.52
CA ILE A 7 -3.70 2.23 25.65
C ILE A 7 -4.41 2.18 27.00
N LEU A 8 -5.73 1.98 27.00
CA LEU A 8 -6.54 1.79 28.20
C LEU A 8 -6.51 0.32 28.61
N ALA A 9 -5.88 0.03 29.74
CA ALA A 9 -5.47 -1.32 30.14
C ALA A 9 -5.75 -1.65 31.61
N ALA A 10 -6.63 -0.88 32.26
CA ALA A 10 -6.87 -0.99 33.69
C ALA A 10 -7.94 -2.03 34.09
N GLY A 11 -8.75 -2.49 33.13
CA GLY A 11 -9.92 -3.34 33.36
C GLY A 11 -9.59 -4.74 33.88
N LEU A 12 -10.52 -5.32 34.64
CA LEU A 12 -10.40 -6.66 35.24
C LEU A 12 -10.51 -7.81 34.21
N GLY A 13 -11.21 -7.60 33.09
CA GLY A 13 -11.48 -8.67 32.11
C GLY A 13 -12.28 -9.83 32.70
N SER A 14 -13.22 -9.56 33.62
CA SER A 14 -13.90 -10.59 34.43
C SER A 14 -14.73 -11.59 33.62
N ARG A 15 -15.08 -11.27 32.38
CA ARG A 15 -15.87 -12.11 31.47
C ARG A 15 -15.06 -13.25 30.82
N LEU A 16 -13.72 -13.16 30.82
CA LEU A 16 -12.78 -14.20 30.35
C LEU A 16 -12.47 -15.29 31.41
N LYS A 17 -13.14 -15.25 32.57
CA LYS A 17 -13.06 -16.26 33.64
C LYS A 17 -11.61 -16.66 33.98
N GLU A 18 -11.22 -17.91 33.72
CA GLU A 18 -9.93 -18.48 34.11
C GLU A 18 -8.74 -17.84 33.40
N ARG A 19 -8.94 -17.28 32.19
CA ARG A 19 -7.87 -16.67 31.38
C ARG A 19 -7.33 -15.36 31.94
N THR A 20 -8.10 -14.70 32.80
CA THR A 20 -7.76 -13.39 33.38
C THR A 20 -7.55 -13.46 34.89
N ILE A 21 -7.43 -14.65 35.48
CA ILE A 21 -7.13 -14.81 36.92
C ILE A 21 -5.69 -14.40 37.23
N ASP A 22 -4.75 -14.74 36.34
CA ASP A 22 -3.32 -14.61 36.54
C ASP A 22 -2.64 -13.67 35.52
N LYS A 23 -3.41 -13.02 34.63
CA LYS A 23 -2.94 -12.05 33.65
C LYS A 23 -4.02 -11.04 33.24
N PRO A 24 -3.67 -9.82 32.80
CA PRO A 24 -4.63 -8.89 32.22
C PRO A 24 -5.18 -9.37 30.87
N LYS A 25 -6.36 -8.90 30.46
CA LYS A 25 -7.00 -9.26 29.17
C LYS A 25 -6.11 -9.00 27.95
N GLY A 26 -5.37 -7.90 27.94
CA GLY A 26 -4.41 -7.58 26.87
C GLY A 26 -3.26 -8.60 26.73
N PHE A 27 -3.03 -9.45 27.73
CA PHE A 27 -2.01 -10.51 27.71
C PHE A 27 -2.57 -11.88 27.32
N VAL A 28 -3.83 -11.96 26.88
CA VAL A 28 -4.34 -13.13 26.16
C VAL A 28 -3.60 -13.24 24.83
N GLU A 29 -3.23 -14.47 24.46
CA GLU A 29 -2.42 -14.74 23.28
C GLU A 29 -3.28 -15.25 22.13
N VAL A 30 -3.06 -14.67 20.95
CA VAL A 30 -3.61 -15.19 19.68
C VAL A 30 -2.46 -15.30 18.69
N GLY A 31 -2.27 -16.49 18.11
CA GLY A 31 -1.11 -16.79 17.28
C GLY A 31 0.22 -16.73 18.05
N GLY A 32 0.21 -17.09 19.34
CA GLY A 32 1.40 -17.16 20.19
C GLY A 32 2.00 -15.82 20.63
N ILE A 33 1.30 -14.70 20.41
CA ILE A 33 1.74 -13.36 20.84
C ILE A 33 0.61 -12.70 21.65
N PRO A 34 0.91 -12.07 22.80
CA PRO A 34 -0.05 -11.26 23.53
C PRO A 34 -0.68 -10.17 22.65
N ILE A 35 -2.00 -10.02 22.68
CA ILE A 35 -2.70 -9.07 21.80
C ILE A 35 -2.25 -7.62 22.02
N VAL A 36 -1.98 -7.20 23.26
CA VAL A 36 -1.48 -5.86 23.55
C VAL A 36 -0.04 -5.66 23.10
N GLU A 37 0.80 -6.70 23.16
CA GLU A 37 2.17 -6.65 22.63
C GLU A 37 2.16 -6.50 21.11
N ARG A 38 1.23 -7.20 20.43
CA ARG A 38 0.99 -7.03 19.00
C ARG A 38 0.55 -5.60 18.66
N SER A 39 -0.31 -5.00 19.49
CA SER A 39 -0.72 -3.60 19.32
C SER A 39 0.46 -2.63 19.49
N VAL A 40 1.28 -2.80 20.54
CA VAL A 40 2.50 -2.02 20.77
C VAL A 40 3.45 -2.10 19.58
N GLN A 41 3.73 -3.31 19.08
CA GLN A 41 4.62 -3.49 17.93
C GLN A 41 4.11 -2.72 16.71
N ARG A 42 2.82 -2.83 16.41
CA ARG A 42 2.21 -2.12 15.28
C ARG A 42 2.23 -0.61 15.43
N LEU A 43 2.03 -0.08 16.63
CA LEU A 43 2.15 1.35 16.88
C LEU A 43 3.58 1.83 16.58
N ILE A 44 4.59 1.09 17.05
CA ILE A 44 6.01 1.41 16.80
C ILE A 44 6.32 1.33 15.30
N ASP A 45 5.86 0.29 14.61
CA ASP A 45 6.08 0.10 13.17
C ASP A 45 5.44 1.23 12.34
N ASN A 46 4.40 1.89 12.89
CA ASN A 46 3.74 3.06 12.29
C ASN A 46 4.28 4.41 12.80
N GLY A 47 5.47 4.43 13.41
CA GLY A 47 6.15 5.66 13.79
C GLY A 47 5.69 6.30 15.11
N ILE A 48 4.96 5.57 15.96
CA ILE A 48 4.65 6.04 17.32
C ILE A 48 5.92 5.96 18.17
N GLU A 49 6.32 7.11 18.71
CA GLU A 49 7.54 7.28 19.50
C GLU A 49 7.27 7.12 21.01
N ARG A 50 6.02 7.29 21.44
CA ARG A 50 5.62 7.24 22.85
C ARG A 50 4.27 6.55 23.04
N ILE A 51 4.20 5.59 23.95
CA ILE A 51 2.98 4.82 24.27
C ILE A 51 2.69 4.94 25.77
N VAL A 52 1.62 5.63 26.13
CA VAL A 52 1.18 5.76 27.54
C VAL A 52 0.13 4.71 27.83
N ILE A 53 0.41 3.80 28.76
CA ILE A 53 -0.53 2.73 29.13
C ILE A 53 -1.14 3.05 30.49
N GLY A 54 -2.46 3.24 30.50
CA GLY A 54 -3.24 3.40 31.73
C GLY A 54 -3.50 2.03 32.35
N THR A 55 -2.74 1.67 33.37
CA THR A 55 -2.74 0.34 34.01
C THR A 55 -3.64 0.28 35.24
N GLY A 56 -3.94 -0.93 35.71
CA GLY A 56 -4.79 -1.15 36.88
C GLY A 56 -4.64 -2.58 37.38
N TYR A 57 -5.54 -3.47 36.95
CA TYR A 57 -5.45 -4.88 37.29
C TYR A 57 -4.15 -5.52 36.76
N LEU A 58 -3.39 -6.16 37.67
CA LEU A 58 -2.11 -6.84 37.39
C LEU A 58 -1.13 -5.98 36.56
N ALA A 59 -0.94 -4.73 36.98
CA ALA A 59 -0.11 -3.73 36.31
C ALA A 59 1.33 -4.18 36.03
N GLU A 60 1.87 -5.10 36.85
CA GLU A 60 3.23 -5.63 36.71
C GLU A 60 3.49 -6.33 35.36
N PHE A 61 2.44 -6.79 34.66
CA PHE A 61 2.58 -7.34 33.31
C PHE A 61 2.97 -6.25 32.29
N TYR A 62 2.32 -5.09 32.37
CA TYR A 62 2.63 -3.94 31.51
C TYR A 62 3.98 -3.32 31.86
N GLU A 63 4.34 -3.29 33.15
CA GLU A 63 5.67 -2.85 33.59
C GLU A 63 6.77 -3.75 33.02
N ARG A 64 6.58 -5.08 33.03
CA ARG A 64 7.49 -6.02 32.35
C ARG A 64 7.55 -5.77 30.85
N LEU A 65 6.41 -5.51 30.20
CA LEU A 65 6.38 -5.17 28.78
C LEU A 65 7.18 -3.87 28.49
N ALA A 66 7.09 -2.87 29.36
CA ALA A 66 7.84 -1.62 29.24
C ALA A 66 9.37 -1.81 29.34
N THR A 67 9.85 -2.87 30.00
CA THR A 67 11.30 -3.20 29.98
C THR A 67 11.80 -3.65 28.61
N ARG A 68 10.91 -4.19 27.77
CA ARG A 68 11.22 -4.64 26.39
C ARG A 68 11.01 -3.53 25.36
N TYR A 69 10.07 -2.63 25.63
CA TYR A 69 9.68 -1.55 24.73
C TYR A 69 9.85 -0.18 25.42
N PRO A 70 11.00 0.50 25.22
CA PRO A 70 11.32 1.75 25.93
C PRO A 70 10.38 2.92 25.62
N GLN A 71 9.57 2.82 24.56
CA GLN A 71 8.51 3.77 24.22
C GLN A 71 7.36 3.77 25.24
N ILE A 72 7.23 2.72 26.06
CA ILE A 72 6.10 2.53 26.97
C ILE A 72 6.31 3.29 28.28
N LEU A 73 5.30 4.07 28.68
CA LEU A 73 5.14 4.66 30.00
C LEU A 73 3.86 4.12 30.66
N CYS A 74 4.01 3.34 31.73
CA CYS A 74 2.87 2.85 32.51
C CYS A 74 2.45 3.87 33.58
N ILE A 75 1.16 4.18 33.67
CA ILE A 75 0.59 5.05 34.70
C ILE A 75 -0.59 4.31 35.36
N PRO A 76 -0.55 4.05 36.67
CA PRO A 76 -1.59 3.28 37.35
C PRO A 76 -2.85 4.11 37.64
N ASN A 77 -4.02 3.49 37.50
CA ASN A 77 -5.29 3.95 38.05
C ASN A 77 -5.64 3.13 39.29
N ASP A 78 -5.34 3.62 40.49
CA ASP A 78 -5.62 2.92 41.76
C ASP A 78 -7.12 2.65 42.01
N ARG A 79 -8.01 3.34 41.29
CA ARG A 79 -9.47 3.18 41.39
C ARG A 79 -10.07 2.32 40.27
N TYR A 80 -9.26 1.53 39.56
CA TYR A 80 -9.71 0.73 38.41
C TYR A 80 -10.90 -0.20 38.70
N ARG A 81 -11.06 -0.68 39.95
CA ARG A 81 -12.17 -1.56 40.33
C ARG A 81 -13.53 -0.87 40.40
N ASP A 82 -13.53 0.42 40.74
CA ASP A 82 -14.73 1.20 41.03
C ASP A 82 -14.97 2.31 39.99
N SER A 83 -14.31 2.22 38.83
CA SER A 83 -14.39 3.24 37.79
C SER A 83 -14.44 2.67 36.38
N GLY A 84 -14.90 3.49 35.44
CA GLY A 84 -14.98 3.16 34.00
C GLY A 84 -13.70 3.53 33.27
N SER A 85 -13.67 3.26 31.97
CA SER A 85 -12.50 3.50 31.11
C SER A 85 -12.09 4.98 31.07
N MET A 86 -13.05 5.92 31.17
CA MET A 86 -12.78 7.36 31.17
C MET A 86 -11.97 7.80 32.40
N ARG A 87 -12.11 7.12 33.56
CA ARG A 87 -11.33 7.45 34.75
C ARG A 87 -9.85 7.16 34.56
N THR A 88 -9.54 6.03 33.92
CA THR A 88 -8.18 5.67 33.54
C THR A 88 -7.63 6.71 32.59
N LEU A 89 -8.37 7.04 31.53
CA LEU A 89 -7.98 8.06 30.55
C LEU A 89 -7.77 9.44 31.19
N TYR A 90 -8.66 9.87 32.09
CA TYR A 90 -8.52 11.13 32.84
C TYR A 90 -7.27 11.17 33.73
N GLY A 91 -6.85 10.02 34.28
CA GLY A 91 -5.63 9.90 35.07
C GLY A 91 -4.35 10.21 34.28
N LEU A 92 -4.39 10.13 32.94
CA LEU A 92 -3.24 10.33 32.05
C LEU A 92 -3.06 11.78 31.61
N ARG A 93 -3.97 12.70 31.99
CA ARG A 93 -4.05 14.06 31.45
C ARG A 93 -2.78 14.92 31.64
N GLU A 94 -2.03 14.65 32.72
CA GLU A 94 -0.75 15.34 32.98
C GLU A 94 0.41 14.77 32.15
N ALA A 95 0.24 13.57 31.59
CA ALA A 95 1.28 12.88 30.83
C ALA A 95 1.19 13.12 29.32
N VAL A 96 0.03 13.51 28.80
CA VAL A 96 -0.24 13.65 27.36
C VAL A 96 -0.71 15.06 27.03
N ASP A 97 0.09 15.78 26.24
CA ASP A 97 -0.13 17.20 25.91
C ASP A 97 -0.11 17.50 24.39
N GLU A 98 -0.35 16.46 23.58
CA GLU A 98 -0.32 16.48 22.11
C GLU A 98 -1.45 15.59 21.53
N ASN A 99 -1.59 15.53 20.21
CA ASN A 99 -2.54 14.64 19.54
C ASN A 99 -2.07 13.18 19.64
N PHE A 100 -2.99 12.24 19.84
CA PHE A 100 -2.64 10.84 20.07
C PHE A 100 -3.63 9.86 19.43
N LEU A 101 -3.20 8.61 19.30
CA LEU A 101 -4.10 7.47 19.06
C LEU A 101 -4.57 6.91 20.41
N LEU A 102 -5.88 6.75 20.60
CA LEU A 102 -6.49 6.08 21.74
C LEU A 102 -6.87 4.66 21.35
N LEU A 103 -6.45 3.68 22.15
CA LEU A 103 -6.72 2.26 21.94
C LEU A 103 -7.18 1.56 23.23
N GLU A 104 -7.97 0.53 23.07
CA GLU A 104 -8.26 -0.45 24.12
C GLU A 104 -7.21 -1.59 24.11
N SER A 105 -6.94 -2.19 25.27
CA SER A 105 -5.86 -3.18 25.43
C SER A 105 -6.13 -4.55 24.83
N ASP A 106 -7.38 -4.85 24.51
CA ASP A 106 -7.91 -6.18 24.21
C ASP A 106 -8.40 -6.32 22.77
N LEU A 107 -7.86 -5.47 21.91
CA LEU A 107 -8.18 -5.48 20.49
C LEU A 107 -7.22 -6.39 19.74
N LEU A 108 -7.80 -7.29 18.93
CA LEU A 108 -7.14 -7.90 17.81
C LEU A 108 -7.67 -7.23 16.53
N TYR A 109 -6.80 -6.56 15.78
CA TYR A 109 -7.24 -5.73 14.64
C TYR A 109 -6.34 -5.86 13.41
N ASP A 110 -6.80 -5.42 12.25
CA ASP A 110 -6.01 -5.35 11.01
C ASP A 110 -5.00 -4.17 11.09
N PRO A 111 -3.73 -4.33 10.68
CA PRO A 111 -2.78 -3.21 10.58
C PRO A 111 -3.33 -1.97 9.86
N LEU A 112 -4.26 -2.16 8.91
CA LEU A 112 -4.96 -1.07 8.22
C LEU A 112 -5.66 -0.08 9.15
N CYS A 113 -6.07 -0.49 10.36
CA CYS A 113 -6.70 0.41 11.33
C CYS A 113 -5.82 1.62 11.64
N LEU A 114 -4.54 1.38 11.95
CA LEU A 114 -3.60 2.45 12.32
C LEU A 114 -3.24 3.30 11.11
N GLY A 115 -2.90 2.66 9.98
CA GLY A 115 -2.55 3.37 8.75
C GLY A 115 -3.66 4.31 8.29
N ASN A 116 -4.91 3.86 8.33
CA ASN A 116 -6.07 4.67 7.95
C ASN A 116 -6.29 5.89 8.85
N LEU A 117 -5.98 5.80 10.14
CA LEU A 117 -6.12 6.91 11.08
C LEU A 117 -4.94 7.87 11.00
N ILE A 118 -3.71 7.36 10.86
CA ILE A 118 -2.49 8.16 10.78
C ILE A 118 -2.44 8.97 9.49
N ALA A 119 -2.82 8.36 8.36
CA ALA A 119 -2.83 9.03 7.05
C ALA A 119 -3.98 10.04 6.89
N ASP A 120 -5.00 9.98 7.73
CA ASP A 120 -6.14 10.90 7.65
C ASP A 120 -5.72 12.34 8.05
N PRO A 121 -6.07 13.37 7.27
CA PRO A 121 -5.68 14.75 7.60
C PRO A 121 -6.46 15.34 8.80
N ARG A 122 -7.62 14.77 9.15
CA ARG A 122 -8.45 15.27 10.27
C ARG A 122 -7.78 14.98 11.59
N GLU A 123 -7.84 15.91 12.55
CA GLU A 123 -7.17 15.73 13.84
C GLU A 123 -7.94 14.84 14.83
N ASP A 124 -9.27 14.79 14.66
CA ASP A 124 -10.19 13.97 15.44
C ASP A 124 -10.95 13.04 14.52
N ILE A 125 -10.91 11.74 14.81
CA ILE A 125 -11.64 10.73 14.04
C ILE A 125 -11.78 9.44 14.83
N VAL A 126 -12.99 8.86 14.80
CA VAL A 126 -13.31 7.58 15.42
C VAL A 126 -13.33 6.49 14.36
N LEU A 127 -12.60 5.40 14.58
CA LEU A 127 -12.65 4.25 13.68
C LEU A 127 -13.87 3.39 13.99
N ALA A 128 -14.58 3.01 12.93
CA ALA A 128 -15.74 2.14 13.03
C ALA A 128 -15.71 1.05 11.96
N SER A 129 -16.47 -0.02 12.16
CA SER A 129 -16.65 -1.09 11.18
C SER A 129 -18.11 -1.26 10.75
N GLY A 130 -18.33 -2.07 9.73
CA GLY A 130 -19.64 -2.71 9.52
C GLY A 130 -19.94 -3.74 10.61
N THR A 131 -21.05 -4.47 10.42
CA THR A 131 -21.57 -5.40 11.43
C THR A 131 -20.62 -6.55 11.73
N THR A 132 -20.33 -6.81 13.00
CA THR A 132 -19.45 -7.92 13.42
C THR A 132 -20.17 -9.14 13.97
N HIS A 133 -21.41 -8.97 14.44
CA HIS A 133 -22.21 -10.01 15.11
C HIS A 133 -21.47 -10.65 16.30
N SER A 134 -20.81 -9.84 17.11
CA SER A 134 -20.04 -10.28 18.27
C SER A 134 -20.80 -10.29 19.60
N GLU A 135 -22.05 -9.82 19.64
CA GLU A 135 -22.93 -9.80 20.83
C GLU A 135 -22.44 -8.92 22.02
N ASP A 136 -21.47 -8.03 21.79
CA ASP A 136 -20.97 -7.03 22.76
C ASP A 136 -20.66 -5.68 22.08
N GLU A 137 -21.32 -5.41 20.96
CA GLU A 137 -21.02 -4.28 20.11
C GLU A 137 -21.36 -2.95 20.79
N VAL A 138 -20.51 -1.95 20.60
CA VAL A 138 -20.85 -0.54 20.85
C VAL A 138 -21.29 0.06 19.52
N TYR A 139 -22.60 0.23 19.34
CA TYR A 139 -23.19 0.80 18.14
C TYR A 139 -23.02 2.31 18.09
N ILE A 140 -22.80 2.83 16.88
CA ILE A 140 -22.63 4.26 16.59
C ILE A 140 -23.81 4.78 15.78
N GLU A 141 -24.36 5.91 16.23
CA GLU A 141 -25.24 6.78 15.44
C GLU A 141 -24.44 7.98 14.91
N THR A 142 -24.61 8.29 13.63
CA THR A 142 -24.04 9.44 12.94
C THR A 142 -25.12 10.38 12.42
N ASP A 143 -24.75 11.64 12.14
CA ASP A 143 -25.60 12.50 11.30
C ASP A 143 -25.36 12.30 9.80
N GLU A 144 -26.09 13.05 8.99
CA GLU A 144 -26.03 13.01 7.53
C GLU A 144 -24.64 13.30 6.94
N TYR A 145 -23.70 13.83 7.73
CA TYR A 145 -22.32 14.11 7.32
C TYR A 145 -21.31 13.10 7.88
N GLY A 146 -21.78 12.01 8.50
CA GLY A 146 -20.93 10.99 9.12
C GLY A 146 -20.25 11.46 10.41
N MET A 147 -20.83 12.43 11.13
CA MET A 147 -20.32 12.90 12.42
C MET A 147 -20.97 12.15 13.57
N LEU A 148 -20.18 11.81 14.59
CA LEU A 148 -20.61 11.08 15.79
C LEU A 148 -21.74 11.82 16.53
N ARG A 149 -22.87 11.15 16.73
CA ARG A 149 -24.02 11.69 17.47
C ARG A 149 -24.30 10.97 18.77
N ALA A 150 -24.24 9.65 18.76
CA ALA A 150 -24.47 8.83 19.95
C ALA A 150 -23.73 7.49 19.83
N VAL A 151 -23.51 6.88 20.99
CA VAL A 151 -23.00 5.51 21.11
C VAL A 151 -23.84 4.77 22.15
N SER A 152 -24.14 3.50 21.89
CA SER A 152 -24.78 2.64 22.90
C SER A 152 -24.50 1.16 22.64
N LYS A 153 -24.42 0.37 23.71
CA LYS A 153 -24.48 -1.10 23.65
C LYS A 153 -25.89 -1.64 23.44
N ARG A 154 -26.90 -0.76 23.48
CA ARG A 154 -28.32 -1.08 23.34
C ARG A 154 -28.85 -0.44 22.05
N PRO A 155 -29.04 -1.21 20.98
CA PRO A 155 -29.57 -0.75 19.69
C PRO A 155 -30.81 0.15 19.81
N GLU A 156 -31.71 -0.19 20.74
CA GLU A 156 -32.97 0.51 20.96
C GLU A 156 -32.82 1.94 21.51
N GLU A 157 -31.63 2.32 21.96
CA GLU A 157 -31.32 3.68 22.43
C GLU A 157 -30.88 4.62 21.30
N LEU A 158 -30.64 4.08 20.11
CA LEU A 158 -30.19 4.83 18.94
C LEU A 158 -31.34 4.98 17.92
N ARG A 159 -31.28 6.05 17.13
CA ARG A 159 -32.22 6.29 16.02
C ARG A 159 -31.86 5.47 14.79
N SER A 160 -30.57 5.28 14.57
CA SER A 160 -29.98 4.45 13.52
C SER A 160 -28.72 3.78 14.04
N ILE A 161 -28.39 2.64 13.45
CA ILE A 161 -27.14 1.92 13.68
C ILE A 161 -26.35 2.05 12.39
N ASP A 162 -25.39 2.96 12.38
CA ASP A 162 -24.64 3.29 11.17
C ASP A 162 -23.32 2.51 11.09
N ALA A 163 -22.72 2.23 12.26
CA ALA A 163 -21.47 1.48 12.38
C ALA A 163 -21.27 0.89 13.79
N GLU A 164 -20.22 0.09 13.96
CA GLU A 164 -19.77 -0.44 15.26
C GLU A 164 -18.42 0.19 15.63
N LEU A 165 -18.25 0.60 16.89
CA LEU A 165 -17.00 1.19 17.38
C LEU A 165 -15.89 0.14 17.46
N VAL A 166 -14.72 0.44 16.89
CA VAL A 166 -13.57 -0.49 16.86
C VAL A 166 -12.70 -0.42 18.12
N GLY A 167 -12.84 0.62 18.95
CA GLY A 167 -11.98 0.86 20.10
C GLY A 167 -10.64 1.55 19.76
N ILE A 168 -10.52 2.11 18.54
CA ILE A 168 -9.34 2.87 18.08
C ILE A 168 -9.78 4.24 17.56
N SER A 169 -9.22 5.32 18.09
CA SER A 169 -9.55 6.68 17.68
C SER A 169 -8.30 7.55 17.59
N LYS A 170 -8.30 8.54 16.69
CA LYS A 170 -7.30 9.61 16.71
C LYS A 170 -7.93 10.83 17.36
N ILE A 171 -7.30 11.34 18.41
CA ILE A 171 -7.85 12.36 19.30
C ILE A 171 -6.86 13.53 19.37
N SER A 172 -7.36 14.74 19.10
CA SER A 172 -6.58 15.95 19.30
C SER A 172 -6.43 16.29 20.78
N LYS A 173 -5.36 17.02 21.12
CA LYS A 173 -5.15 17.57 22.46
C LYS A 173 -6.37 18.35 22.97
N GLU A 174 -6.98 19.15 22.09
CA GLU A 174 -8.16 19.95 22.42
C GLU A 174 -9.35 19.06 22.77
N THR A 175 -9.67 18.07 21.94
CA THR A 175 -10.75 17.12 22.19
C THR A 175 -10.52 16.37 23.49
N TYR A 176 -9.29 15.93 23.76
CA TYR A 176 -8.95 15.27 25.01
C TYR A 176 -9.16 16.17 26.24
N ARG A 177 -8.84 17.47 26.14
CA ARG A 177 -9.14 18.45 27.19
C ARG A 177 -10.64 18.55 27.45
N MET A 178 -11.44 18.65 26.39
CA MET A 178 -12.90 18.70 26.49
C MET A 178 -13.49 17.41 27.09
N MET A 179 -12.94 16.25 26.72
CA MET A 179 -13.32 14.96 27.33
C MET A 179 -13.02 14.97 28.84
N CYS A 180 -11.86 15.49 29.26
CA CYS A 180 -11.52 15.61 30.67
C CYS A 180 -12.46 16.56 31.43
N GLU A 181 -12.80 17.71 30.84
CA GLU A 181 -13.76 18.67 31.40
C GLU A 181 -15.17 18.07 31.55
N ALA A 182 -15.60 17.27 30.57
CA ALA A 182 -16.86 16.53 30.67
C ALA A 182 -16.80 15.48 31.79
N ALA A 183 -15.69 14.75 31.88
CA ALA A 183 -15.50 13.71 32.89
C ALA A 183 -15.50 14.27 34.32
N GLU A 184 -14.97 15.46 34.56
CA GLU A 184 -15.02 16.13 35.88
C GLU A 184 -16.44 16.43 36.37
N ARG A 185 -17.38 16.60 35.44
CA ARG A 185 -18.81 16.80 35.72
C ARG A 185 -19.51 15.46 35.90
N GLU A 186 -19.43 14.60 34.88
CA GLU A 186 -20.23 13.38 34.80
C GLU A 186 -19.78 12.29 35.79
N MET A 187 -18.46 12.11 36.00
CA MET A 187 -17.95 11.04 36.89
C MET A 187 -18.27 11.27 38.37
N ARG A 188 -18.76 12.46 38.76
CA ARG A 188 -19.24 12.71 40.14
C ARG A 188 -20.49 11.91 40.44
N ASP A 189 -21.41 11.87 39.47
CA ASP A 189 -22.70 11.19 39.59
C ASP A 189 -22.66 9.79 38.97
N GLN A 190 -21.76 9.55 38.01
CA GLN A 190 -21.58 8.28 37.31
C GLN A 190 -20.11 7.80 37.40
N PRO A 191 -19.68 7.20 38.52
CA PRO A 191 -18.27 6.80 38.71
C PRO A 191 -17.73 5.81 37.66
N LYS A 192 -18.61 5.04 37.02
CA LYS A 192 -18.30 4.05 35.97
C LYS A 192 -18.49 4.60 34.55
N TRP A 193 -18.25 5.89 34.34
CA TRP A 193 -18.37 6.50 33.02
C TRP A 193 -17.23 6.05 32.10
N ASP A 194 -17.57 5.62 30.89
CA ASP A 194 -16.64 5.16 29.87
C ASP A 194 -16.28 6.26 28.85
N TYR A 195 -15.13 6.13 28.18
CA TYR A 195 -14.54 7.21 27.37
C TYR A 195 -15.36 7.54 26.12
N GLU A 196 -16.13 6.58 25.61
CA GLU A 196 -17.00 6.69 24.46
C GLU A 196 -18.12 7.72 24.73
N TYR A 197 -18.64 7.74 25.96
CA TYR A 197 -19.61 8.75 26.38
C TYR A 197 -18.99 10.14 26.48
N ALA A 198 -17.70 10.24 26.83
CA ALA A 198 -16.98 11.50 26.79
C ALA A 198 -16.80 12.00 25.34
N LEU A 199 -16.55 11.11 24.38
CA LEU A 199 -16.52 11.47 22.95
C LEU A 199 -17.86 12.02 22.48
N VAL A 200 -18.98 11.38 22.85
CA VAL A 200 -20.32 11.89 22.53
C VAL A 200 -20.61 13.24 23.20
N ALA A 201 -20.20 13.42 24.46
CA ALA A 201 -20.36 14.71 25.15
C ALA A 201 -19.59 15.84 24.44
N VAL A 202 -18.42 15.53 23.88
CA VAL A 202 -17.64 16.49 23.08
C VAL A 202 -18.25 16.71 21.69
N SER A 203 -18.83 15.67 21.07
CA SER A 203 -19.38 15.75 19.71
C SER A 203 -20.54 16.75 19.58
N ALA A 204 -21.23 17.04 20.70
CA ALA A 204 -22.24 18.10 20.78
C ALA A 204 -21.69 19.52 20.57
N HIS A 205 -20.39 19.72 20.75
CA HIS A 205 -19.73 21.03 20.68
C HIS A 205 -18.67 21.12 19.57
N LYS A 206 -18.03 19.99 19.23
CA LYS A 206 -16.98 19.89 18.21
C LYS A 206 -17.27 18.66 17.34
N PRO A 207 -17.38 18.78 16.01
CA PRO A 207 -17.65 17.63 15.15
C PRO A 207 -16.56 16.55 15.27
N ILE A 208 -16.97 15.30 15.47
CA ILE A 208 -16.08 14.14 15.52
C ILE A 208 -16.48 13.20 14.37
N PRO A 209 -15.74 13.20 13.24
CA PRO A 209 -15.98 12.30 12.12
C PRO A 209 -15.84 10.82 12.51
N VAL A 210 -16.70 9.98 11.92
CA VAL A 210 -16.61 8.51 12.01
C VAL A 210 -16.10 7.95 10.69
N LYS A 211 -15.00 7.19 10.73
CA LYS A 211 -14.44 6.49 9.56
C LYS A 211 -14.85 5.04 9.60
N LYS A 212 -15.86 4.69 8.81
CA LYS A 212 -16.36 3.32 8.69
C LYS A 212 -15.54 2.53 7.66
N ILE A 213 -14.99 1.38 8.08
CA ILE A 213 -14.46 0.36 7.16
C ILE A 213 -15.38 -0.85 7.21
N GLU A 214 -16.18 -1.05 6.15
CA GLU A 214 -17.30 -2.00 6.14
C GLU A 214 -16.88 -3.44 6.49
N LYS A 215 -15.76 -3.93 5.94
CA LYS A 215 -15.28 -5.31 6.12
C LYS A 215 -13.97 -5.41 6.91
N LEU A 216 -13.83 -4.57 7.92
CA LEU A 216 -12.63 -4.56 8.76
C LEU A 216 -12.44 -5.89 9.50
N ALA A 217 -11.24 -6.47 9.44
CA ALA A 217 -10.91 -7.65 10.24
C ALA A 217 -10.46 -7.20 11.63
N TRP A 218 -11.37 -7.29 12.61
CA TRP A 218 -11.06 -6.96 14.00
C TRP A 218 -12.00 -7.67 14.98
N CYS A 219 -11.63 -7.70 16.25
CA CYS A 219 -12.50 -8.06 17.37
C CYS A 219 -11.94 -7.56 18.70
N GLU A 220 -12.83 -7.22 19.62
CA GLU A 220 -12.55 -7.13 21.07
C GLU A 220 -12.56 -8.53 21.68
N ILE A 221 -11.63 -8.84 22.59
CA ILE A 221 -11.54 -10.14 23.27
C ILE A 221 -11.91 -9.98 24.74
N ASP A 222 -13.21 -10.12 25.01
CA ASP A 222 -13.79 -9.95 26.34
C ASP A 222 -14.45 -11.22 26.88
N THR A 223 -14.72 -12.22 26.04
CA THR A 223 -15.27 -13.53 26.40
C THR A 223 -14.46 -14.66 25.76
N GLU A 224 -14.65 -15.92 26.22
CA GLU A 224 -13.98 -17.07 25.57
C GLU A 224 -14.50 -17.26 24.13
N GLU A 225 -15.77 -16.95 23.86
CA GLU A 225 -16.36 -16.99 22.51
C GLU A 225 -15.68 -15.98 21.58
N HIS A 226 -15.37 -14.77 22.07
CA HIS A 226 -14.58 -13.80 21.32
C HIS A 226 -13.17 -14.32 21.04
N LEU A 227 -12.53 -14.97 22.01
CA LEU A 227 -11.19 -15.54 21.83
C LEU A 227 -11.18 -16.68 20.80
N GLU A 228 -12.18 -17.55 20.82
CA GLU A 228 -12.36 -18.62 19.84
C GLU A 228 -12.54 -18.05 18.43
N ARG A 229 -13.43 -17.06 18.27
CA ARG A 229 -13.63 -16.33 17.00
C ARG A 229 -12.36 -15.61 16.56
N ALA A 230 -11.65 -14.99 17.50
CA ALA A 230 -10.39 -14.29 17.24
C ALA A 230 -9.36 -15.25 16.64
N ALA A 231 -9.19 -16.44 17.24
CA ALA A 231 -8.22 -17.43 16.79
C ALA A 231 -8.65 -18.14 15.49
N ALA A 232 -9.93 -18.45 15.32
CA ALA A 232 -10.44 -19.24 14.21
C ALA A 232 -10.70 -18.43 12.93
N GLU A 233 -11.13 -17.17 13.06
CA GLU A 233 -11.65 -16.39 11.93
C GLU A 233 -10.91 -15.08 11.72
N ILE A 234 -10.66 -14.32 12.79
CA ILE A 234 -10.14 -12.95 12.68
C ILE A 234 -8.62 -12.96 12.48
N TYR A 235 -7.88 -13.71 13.30
CA TYR A 235 -6.43 -13.79 13.22
C TYR A 235 -5.92 -14.33 11.88
N PRO A 236 -6.48 -15.41 11.29
CA PRO A 236 -6.05 -15.86 9.97
C PRO A 236 -6.21 -14.78 8.88
N ARG A 237 -7.33 -14.03 8.91
CA ARG A 237 -7.55 -12.89 8.00
C ARG A 237 -6.50 -11.80 8.16
N ILE A 238 -6.14 -11.49 9.41
CA ILE A 238 -5.11 -10.50 9.75
C ILE A 238 -3.71 -11.00 9.37
N ALA A 239 -3.44 -12.30 9.51
CA ALA A 239 -2.16 -12.94 9.24
C ALA A 239 -1.92 -13.23 7.74
N GLY A 240 -2.89 -12.95 6.87
CA GLY A 240 -2.83 -13.26 5.44
C GLY A 240 -3.10 -14.74 5.12
N GLU A 241 -3.51 -15.54 6.10
CA GLU A 241 -4.01 -16.90 5.94
C GLU A 241 -5.53 -16.85 5.78
N SER A 242 -6.03 -16.55 4.58
CA SER A 242 -7.46 -16.48 4.30
C SER A 242 -8.13 -17.86 4.45
N GLY A 243 -8.55 -18.20 5.68
CA GLY A 243 -9.21 -19.45 6.03
C GLY A 243 -10.69 -19.50 5.63
N LYS A 244 -11.03 -20.46 4.78
CA LYS A 244 -12.28 -21.29 4.73
C LYS A 244 -13.66 -20.62 4.99
N GLY A 245 -13.89 -19.39 4.55
CA GLY A 245 -15.24 -18.84 4.38
C GLY A 245 -15.87 -19.18 3.01
N PRO A 246 -17.20 -19.07 2.82
CA PRO A 246 -17.86 -19.30 1.52
C PRO A 246 -17.45 -18.31 0.41
N PHE A 247 -16.64 -17.30 0.74
CA PHE A 247 -16.03 -16.33 -0.17
C PHE A 247 -14.49 -16.33 -0.09
N SER A 248 -13.86 -17.43 0.36
CA SER A 248 -12.40 -17.53 0.41
C SER A 248 -11.82 -17.39 -1.01
N ILE A 249 -11.05 -16.32 -1.24
CA ILE A 249 -10.38 -16.12 -2.52
C ILE A 249 -9.15 -17.02 -2.53
N GLN A 250 -9.05 -17.89 -3.54
CA GLN A 250 -7.87 -18.74 -3.70
C GLN A 250 -6.63 -17.86 -3.88
N ARG A 251 -5.63 -18.06 -3.01
CA ARG A 251 -4.33 -17.41 -3.15
C ARG A 251 -3.47 -18.19 -4.15
N ASN A 252 -3.27 -17.62 -5.33
CA ASN A 252 -2.31 -18.12 -6.32
C ASN A 252 -1.00 -17.33 -6.23
N VAL A 253 0.13 -18.02 -6.30
CA VAL A 253 1.47 -17.42 -6.34
C VAL A 253 1.78 -17.06 -7.79
N LEU A 254 1.66 -15.79 -8.14
CA LEU A 254 1.93 -15.30 -9.48
C LEU A 254 3.39 -14.83 -9.60
N LEU A 255 4.22 -15.61 -10.28
CA LEU A 255 5.63 -15.32 -10.57
C LEU A 255 5.81 -14.70 -11.97
N ASN A 256 4.79 -14.00 -12.47
CA ASN A 256 4.86 -13.14 -13.65
C ASN A 256 4.97 -11.66 -13.21
N PRO A 257 5.54 -10.76 -14.04
CA PRO A 257 5.85 -9.38 -13.63
C PRO A 257 4.61 -8.46 -13.60
N GLY A 258 3.42 -8.97 -13.30
CA GLY A 258 2.18 -8.20 -13.14
C GLY A 258 1.16 -8.39 -14.28
N PRO A 259 -0.14 -8.56 -14.00
CA PRO A 259 -0.77 -8.61 -12.66
C PRO A 259 -0.21 -9.73 -11.79
N ALA A 260 0.04 -9.45 -10.51
CA ALA A 260 0.71 -10.35 -9.57
C ALA A 260 -0.23 -10.68 -8.40
N THR A 261 0.22 -11.51 -7.46
CA THR A 261 -0.55 -11.82 -6.25
C THR A 261 -0.86 -10.53 -5.51
N THR A 262 -2.11 -10.34 -5.08
CA THR A 262 -2.53 -9.18 -4.29
C THR A 262 -3.05 -9.62 -2.93
N THR A 263 -3.14 -8.71 -1.99
CA THR A 263 -3.86 -8.91 -0.73
C THR A 263 -5.36 -9.05 -1.00
N ASP A 264 -6.09 -9.67 -0.08
CA ASP A 264 -7.56 -9.78 -0.22
C ASP A 264 -8.27 -8.45 0.07
N THR A 265 -7.65 -7.58 0.85
CA THR A 265 -8.08 -6.19 1.10
C THR A 265 -8.13 -5.39 -0.20
N VAL A 266 -7.09 -5.41 -1.03
CA VAL A 266 -7.10 -4.78 -2.36
C VAL A 266 -8.17 -5.40 -3.28
N LYS A 267 -8.38 -6.72 -3.22
CA LYS A 267 -9.45 -7.37 -4.01
C LYS A 267 -10.83 -6.86 -3.60
N GLN A 268 -11.09 -6.81 -2.29
CA GLN A 268 -12.38 -6.40 -1.73
C GLN A 268 -12.64 -4.90 -1.85
N ALA A 269 -11.60 -4.06 -1.94
CA ALA A 269 -11.74 -2.62 -2.14
C ALA A 269 -12.43 -2.24 -3.47
N GLN A 270 -12.57 -3.17 -4.42
CA GLN A 270 -13.39 -2.98 -5.62
C GLN A 270 -14.91 -3.03 -5.33
N VAL A 271 -15.31 -3.64 -4.22
CA VAL A 271 -16.71 -3.87 -3.85
C VAL A 271 -17.21 -2.69 -3.02
N VAL A 272 -17.72 -1.69 -3.71
CA VAL A 272 -18.26 -0.45 -3.15
C VAL A 272 -19.67 -0.19 -3.70
N PRO A 273 -20.50 0.64 -3.04
CA PRO A 273 -21.75 1.12 -3.63
C PRO A 273 -21.53 1.79 -4.99
N ASP A 274 -22.52 1.71 -5.88
CA ASP A 274 -22.47 2.40 -7.15
C ASP A 274 -22.41 3.92 -6.95
N ILE A 275 -21.47 4.58 -7.62
CA ILE A 275 -21.27 6.03 -7.55
C ILE A 275 -21.10 6.61 -8.96
N CYS A 276 -21.72 7.78 -9.20
CA CYS A 276 -21.46 8.54 -10.41
C CYS A 276 -20.07 9.19 -10.31
N PRO A 277 -19.14 8.98 -11.27
CA PRO A 277 -17.77 9.51 -11.19
C PRO A 277 -17.68 11.04 -11.38
N ARG A 278 -18.83 11.71 -11.51
CA ARG A 278 -18.96 13.17 -11.56
C ARG A 278 -19.24 13.77 -10.17
N GLU A 279 -19.56 12.93 -9.18
CA GLU A 279 -19.76 13.36 -7.80
C GLU A 279 -18.46 13.91 -7.21
N ARG A 280 -18.61 14.89 -6.31
CA ARG A 280 -17.48 15.57 -5.68
C ARG A 280 -16.59 14.60 -4.90
N GLU A 281 -17.21 13.67 -4.17
CA GLU A 281 -16.52 12.63 -3.39
C GLU A 281 -15.57 11.80 -4.27
N PHE A 282 -16.02 11.41 -5.46
CA PHE A 282 -15.18 10.64 -6.38
C PHE A 282 -14.07 11.51 -6.99
N GLY A 283 -14.33 12.80 -7.20
CA GLY A 283 -13.31 13.80 -7.53
C GLY A 283 -12.21 13.91 -6.47
N ASP A 284 -12.60 13.96 -5.19
CA ASP A 284 -11.69 14.04 -4.05
C ASP A 284 -10.80 12.78 -3.99
N LEU A 285 -11.37 11.60 -4.21
CA LEU A 285 -10.64 10.33 -4.33
C LEU A 285 -9.59 10.38 -5.45
N MET A 286 -9.97 10.82 -6.65
CA MET A 286 -9.05 10.90 -7.80
C MET A 286 -7.89 11.88 -7.55
N GLU A 287 -8.17 13.03 -6.93
CA GLU A 287 -7.12 13.98 -6.57
C GLU A 287 -6.19 13.43 -5.49
N TRP A 288 -6.74 12.76 -4.48
CA TRP A 288 -5.95 12.09 -3.44
C TRP A 288 -5.03 11.03 -4.03
N ILE A 289 -5.56 10.16 -4.91
CA ILE A 289 -4.77 9.14 -5.62
C ILE A 289 -3.64 9.80 -6.41
N ALA A 290 -3.94 10.82 -7.22
CA ALA A 290 -2.92 11.53 -8.01
C ALA A 290 -1.84 12.18 -7.13
N GLU A 291 -2.23 12.75 -5.99
CA GLU A 291 -1.30 13.31 -5.03
C GLU A 291 -0.39 12.24 -4.42
N GLN A 292 -0.94 11.14 -3.91
CA GLN A 292 -0.14 10.09 -3.27
C GLN A 292 0.82 9.44 -4.28
N LEU A 293 0.37 9.19 -5.51
CA LEU A 293 1.22 8.67 -6.58
C LEU A 293 2.37 9.64 -6.91
N THR A 294 2.14 10.95 -6.82
CA THR A 294 3.22 11.94 -7.01
C THR A 294 4.25 11.83 -5.88
N LEU A 295 3.77 11.76 -4.64
CA LEU A 295 4.61 11.78 -3.43
C LEU A 295 5.55 10.59 -3.30
N PHE A 296 5.27 9.47 -3.98
CA PHE A 296 6.18 8.32 -4.00
C PHE A 296 7.49 8.56 -4.74
N VAL A 297 7.57 9.57 -5.62
CA VAL A 297 8.77 9.80 -6.46
C VAL A 297 9.19 11.27 -6.56
N ALA A 298 8.36 12.20 -6.09
CA ALA A 298 8.61 13.62 -6.27
C ALA A 298 7.82 14.50 -5.29
N PRO A 299 8.30 15.73 -4.99
CA PRO A 299 7.54 16.68 -4.20
C PRO A 299 6.34 17.22 -5.00
N LYS A 300 5.13 17.13 -4.43
CA LYS A 300 3.87 17.64 -5.01
C LYS A 300 3.96 19.10 -5.47
N LYS A 301 4.79 19.93 -4.83
CA LYS A 301 4.89 21.36 -5.17
C LYS A 301 5.36 21.59 -6.62
N ASP A 302 6.14 20.67 -7.19
CA ASP A 302 6.75 20.81 -8.53
C ASP A 302 6.23 19.78 -9.54
N TYR A 303 5.61 18.69 -9.06
CA TYR A 303 5.19 17.55 -9.87
C TYR A 303 3.70 17.26 -9.71
N GLU A 304 3.13 16.59 -10.70
CA GLU A 304 1.71 16.20 -10.71
C GLU A 304 1.52 14.86 -11.41
N THR A 305 0.57 14.06 -10.94
CA THR A 305 0.15 12.83 -11.62
C THR A 305 -1.06 13.05 -12.53
N VAL A 306 -1.03 12.47 -13.73
CA VAL A 306 -2.16 12.42 -14.68
C VAL A 306 -2.63 10.98 -14.83
N LEU A 307 -3.92 10.73 -14.58
CA LEU A 307 -4.54 9.40 -14.56
C LEU A 307 -5.26 9.08 -15.87
N PHE A 308 -5.16 7.83 -16.34
CA PHE A 308 -5.87 7.31 -17.50
C PHE A 308 -6.53 5.96 -17.19
N GLY A 309 -7.75 5.75 -17.71
CA GLY A 309 -8.36 4.42 -17.78
C GLY A 309 -7.69 3.62 -18.89
N GLY A 310 -6.83 2.67 -18.55
CA GLY A 310 -6.08 1.90 -19.53
C GLY A 310 -4.91 1.14 -18.92
N SER A 311 -4.21 0.38 -19.76
CA SER A 311 -2.98 -0.29 -19.36
C SER A 311 -1.81 0.70 -19.23
N GLY A 312 -0.67 0.25 -18.68
CA GLY A 312 0.55 1.06 -18.68
C GLY A 312 1.00 1.48 -20.09
N THR A 313 0.73 0.69 -21.13
CA THR A 313 1.04 1.08 -22.52
C THR A 313 0.25 2.30 -22.97
N ALA A 314 -1.01 2.45 -22.54
CA ALA A 314 -1.78 3.67 -22.81
C ALA A 314 -1.11 4.91 -22.17
N ALA A 315 -0.50 4.75 -21.00
CA ALA A 315 0.25 5.83 -20.35
C ALA A 315 1.55 6.17 -21.11
N VAL A 316 2.31 5.17 -21.60
CA VAL A 316 3.49 5.42 -22.48
C VAL A 316 3.08 6.18 -23.72
N GLU A 317 2.03 5.70 -24.36
CA GLU A 317 1.48 6.26 -25.58
C GLU A 317 1.00 7.70 -25.37
N SER A 318 0.39 7.99 -24.22
CA SER A 318 -0.01 9.36 -23.84
C SER A 318 1.18 10.32 -23.78
N VAL A 319 2.32 9.87 -23.24
CA VAL A 319 3.53 10.70 -23.14
C VAL A 319 4.12 10.91 -24.53
N ILE A 320 4.46 9.83 -25.25
CA ILE A 320 5.11 9.93 -26.57
C ILE A 320 4.27 10.77 -27.54
N SER A 321 2.95 10.59 -27.55
CA SER A 321 2.05 11.31 -28.46
C SER A 321 1.79 12.78 -28.06
N SER A 322 2.04 13.17 -26.81
CA SER A 322 1.74 14.53 -26.31
C SER A 322 2.98 15.41 -26.13
N VAL A 323 4.09 14.85 -25.65
CA VAL A 323 5.21 15.66 -25.12
C VAL A 323 6.25 16.05 -26.17
N VAL A 324 6.51 15.18 -27.16
CA VAL A 324 7.64 15.40 -28.08
C VAL A 324 7.39 16.55 -29.05
N GLY A 325 6.13 16.76 -29.48
CA GLY A 325 5.75 17.82 -30.41
C GLY A 325 6.47 17.70 -31.76
N ASP A 326 7.06 18.81 -32.21
CA ASP A 326 7.92 18.89 -33.40
C ASP A 326 9.40 18.60 -33.10
N GLY A 327 9.71 18.16 -31.88
CA GLY A 327 11.05 17.77 -31.47
C GLY A 327 11.45 16.37 -31.93
N LYS A 328 12.69 15.98 -31.61
CA LYS A 328 13.24 14.66 -31.92
C LYS A 328 13.46 13.84 -30.66
N LEU A 329 13.00 12.59 -30.67
CA LEU A 329 13.05 11.64 -29.57
C LEU A 329 14.18 10.60 -29.74
N LEU A 330 15.07 10.49 -28.76
CA LEU A 330 16.01 9.36 -28.67
C LEU A 330 15.39 8.24 -27.82
N ILE A 331 15.19 7.06 -28.40
CA ILE A 331 14.67 5.89 -27.69
C ILE A 331 15.83 4.97 -27.34
N ILE A 332 16.08 4.81 -26.05
CA ILE A 332 17.11 3.93 -25.51
C ILE A 332 16.48 2.56 -25.32
N SER A 333 16.84 1.60 -26.19
CA SER A 333 16.18 0.30 -26.27
C SER A 333 17.15 -0.85 -26.01
N ASN A 334 16.97 -1.53 -24.88
CA ASN A 334 17.60 -2.81 -24.57
C ASN A 334 16.57 -3.91 -24.28
N GLY A 335 15.38 -3.83 -24.89
CA GLY A 335 14.36 -4.85 -24.76
C GLY A 335 13.03 -4.47 -25.37
N ALA A 336 12.03 -5.33 -25.17
CA ALA A 336 10.77 -5.27 -25.88
C ALA A 336 9.90 -4.04 -25.55
N TYR A 337 10.18 -3.33 -24.45
CA TYR A 337 9.42 -2.14 -24.08
C TYR A 337 10.01 -0.89 -24.74
N GLY A 338 11.34 -0.83 -24.91
CA GLY A 338 11.99 0.16 -25.77
C GLY A 338 11.59 0.01 -27.24
N GLU A 339 11.54 -1.22 -27.75
CA GLU A 339 11.03 -1.52 -29.10
C GLU A 339 9.57 -1.05 -29.25
N ARG A 340 8.72 -1.31 -28.26
CA ARG A 340 7.34 -0.81 -28.27
C ARG A 340 7.26 0.72 -28.29
N MET A 341 8.15 1.42 -27.58
CA MET A 341 8.21 2.89 -27.64
C MET A 341 8.52 3.38 -29.06
N ALA A 342 9.40 2.67 -29.79
CA ALA A 342 9.70 2.97 -31.19
C ALA A 342 8.48 2.74 -32.10
N GLU A 343 7.80 1.61 -31.95
CA GLU A 343 6.54 1.32 -32.67
C GLU A 343 5.48 2.41 -32.42
N ILE A 344 5.31 2.84 -31.17
CA ILE A 344 4.40 3.94 -30.81
C ILE A 344 4.83 5.25 -31.49
N ALA A 345 6.12 5.58 -31.46
CA ALA A 345 6.64 6.79 -32.09
C ALA A 345 6.40 6.78 -33.61
N GLU A 346 6.57 5.64 -34.28
CA GLU A 346 6.25 5.45 -35.70
C GLU A 346 4.76 5.67 -35.99
N VAL A 347 3.87 5.05 -35.22
CA VAL A 347 2.40 5.20 -35.37
C VAL A 347 1.98 6.67 -35.30
N TYR A 348 2.57 7.43 -34.37
CA TYR A 348 2.27 8.85 -34.17
C TYR A 348 3.11 9.80 -35.03
N ARG A 349 3.97 9.26 -35.90
CA ARG A 349 4.90 10.03 -36.75
C ARG A 349 5.69 11.05 -35.92
N VAL A 350 6.22 10.60 -34.80
CA VAL A 350 7.17 11.36 -33.98
C VAL A 350 8.56 11.15 -34.60
N ASP A 351 9.29 12.24 -34.83
CA ASP A 351 10.67 12.15 -35.30
C ASP A 351 11.52 11.51 -34.20
N HIS A 352 12.17 10.39 -34.51
CA HIS A 352 12.88 9.62 -33.51
C HIS A 352 14.09 8.86 -34.06
N GLU A 353 15.03 8.58 -33.17
CA GLU A 353 16.15 7.67 -33.37
C GLU A 353 16.13 6.59 -32.29
N VAL A 354 16.58 5.37 -32.64
CA VAL A 354 16.66 4.25 -31.70
C VAL A 354 18.11 3.90 -31.44
N LEU A 355 18.53 3.99 -30.18
CA LEU A 355 19.78 3.42 -29.69
C LEU A 355 19.51 2.00 -29.20
N ALA A 356 19.72 1.02 -30.07
CA ALA A 356 19.62 -0.39 -29.72
C ALA A 356 20.85 -0.85 -28.92
N SER A 357 20.63 -1.64 -27.86
CA SER A 357 21.68 -2.19 -27.00
C SER A 357 21.39 -3.64 -26.59
N SER A 358 22.32 -4.23 -25.83
CA SER A 358 22.26 -5.62 -25.38
C SER A 358 21.03 -5.87 -24.49
N PRO A 359 20.25 -6.94 -24.70
CA PRO A 359 19.08 -7.23 -23.88
C PRO A 359 19.41 -7.72 -22.46
N VAL A 360 20.69 -7.96 -22.15
CA VAL A 360 21.15 -8.51 -20.87
C VAL A 360 22.15 -7.62 -20.14
N LEU A 361 22.43 -6.42 -20.69
CA LEU A 361 23.30 -5.42 -20.07
C LEU A 361 22.60 -4.05 -20.05
N PRO A 362 22.91 -3.20 -19.06
CA PRO A 362 22.44 -1.83 -19.08
C PRO A 362 23.04 -1.07 -20.26
N VAL A 363 22.33 -0.05 -20.74
CA VAL A 363 22.85 0.77 -21.83
C VAL A 363 24.03 1.62 -21.34
N SER A 364 25.11 1.64 -22.12
CA SER A 364 26.31 2.43 -21.81
C SER A 364 26.00 3.93 -21.81
N PRO A 365 26.34 4.68 -20.73
CA PRO A 365 26.23 6.13 -20.69
C PRO A 365 26.97 6.83 -21.84
N ASP A 366 28.17 6.35 -22.20
CA ASP A 366 28.97 6.89 -23.30
C ASP A 366 28.26 6.73 -24.65
N ALA A 367 27.57 5.60 -24.87
CA ALA A 367 26.83 5.36 -26.09
C ALA A 367 25.61 6.29 -26.22
N ILE A 368 24.94 6.59 -25.09
CA ILE A 368 23.82 7.54 -25.05
C ILE A 368 24.30 8.95 -25.36
N GLU A 369 25.40 9.37 -24.71
CA GLU A 369 25.99 10.69 -24.97
C GLU A 369 26.48 10.82 -26.42
N ALA A 370 27.08 9.78 -26.99
CA ALA A 370 27.45 9.74 -28.40
C ALA A 370 26.24 9.86 -29.33
N ALA A 371 25.15 9.13 -29.07
CA ALA A 371 23.93 9.19 -29.85
C ALA A 371 23.32 10.61 -29.87
N ILE A 372 23.24 11.27 -28.70
CA ILE A 372 22.74 12.66 -28.61
C ILE A 372 23.59 13.62 -29.44
N ARG A 373 24.93 13.48 -29.40
CA ARG A 373 25.86 14.37 -30.10
C ARG A 373 25.92 14.14 -31.61
N GLN A 374 25.70 12.91 -32.05
CA GLN A 374 25.87 12.49 -33.45
C GLN A 374 24.55 12.47 -34.23
N SER A 375 23.41 12.55 -33.54
CA SER A 375 22.07 12.63 -34.14
C SER A 375 21.99 13.68 -35.26
N GLU A 376 21.31 13.31 -36.34
CA GLU A 376 20.97 14.25 -37.40
C GLU A 376 19.82 15.15 -36.94
N GLY A 377 20.17 16.29 -36.33
CA GLY A 377 19.21 17.21 -35.72
C GLY A 377 19.26 17.19 -34.20
N LYS A 378 18.59 18.16 -33.57
CA LYS A 378 18.64 18.33 -32.13
C LYS A 378 17.66 17.38 -31.44
N ILE A 379 18.19 16.39 -30.72
CA ILE A 379 17.41 15.61 -29.75
C ILE A 379 16.87 16.56 -28.67
N THR A 380 15.55 16.52 -28.45
CA THR A 380 14.88 17.31 -27.41
C THR A 380 14.33 16.44 -26.29
N HIS A 381 14.09 15.16 -26.57
CA HIS A 381 13.58 14.20 -25.61
C HIS A 381 14.37 12.89 -25.69
N ALA A 382 14.53 12.22 -24.56
CA ALA A 382 15.02 10.84 -24.50
C ALA A 382 14.01 9.97 -23.74
N ALA A 383 13.84 8.72 -24.14
CA ALA A 383 12.98 7.75 -23.46
C ALA A 383 13.76 6.48 -23.12
N VAL A 384 13.61 6.00 -21.88
CA VAL A 384 14.27 4.77 -21.38
C VAL A 384 13.33 3.97 -20.48
N VAL A 385 13.48 2.65 -20.48
CA VAL A 385 12.83 1.75 -19.54
C VAL A 385 13.71 1.57 -18.31
N HIS A 386 13.23 1.85 -17.10
CA HIS A 386 14.03 1.74 -15.89
C HIS A 386 14.36 0.27 -15.56
N ASN A 387 13.34 -0.59 -15.46
CA ASN A 387 13.49 -2.03 -15.22
C ASN A 387 12.98 -2.83 -16.42
N GLU A 388 13.89 -3.32 -17.25
CA GLU A 388 13.57 -4.02 -18.50
C GLU A 388 13.18 -5.48 -18.21
N THR A 389 11.87 -5.69 -17.97
CA THR A 389 11.31 -7.01 -17.59
C THR A 389 11.41 -8.09 -18.67
N THR A 390 11.90 -7.74 -19.86
CA THR A 390 12.31 -8.72 -20.88
C THR A 390 13.40 -9.65 -20.33
N SER A 391 14.33 -9.13 -19.52
CA SER A 391 15.48 -9.87 -18.99
C SER A 391 15.71 -9.70 -17.48
N GLY A 392 15.26 -8.59 -16.89
CA GLY A 392 15.56 -8.22 -15.50
C GLY A 392 16.67 -7.18 -15.35
N VAL A 393 17.16 -6.60 -16.44
CA VAL A 393 18.17 -5.53 -16.41
C VAL A 393 17.60 -4.26 -15.78
N LEU A 394 18.36 -3.65 -14.87
CA LEU A 394 18.11 -2.32 -14.34
C LEU A 394 18.99 -1.30 -15.07
N ASN A 395 18.37 -0.34 -15.76
CA ASN A 395 19.08 0.77 -16.38
C ASN A 395 19.32 1.90 -15.36
N ASP A 396 20.51 2.49 -15.36
CA ASP A 396 20.88 3.59 -14.46
C ASP A 396 20.24 4.90 -14.94
N ILE A 397 19.01 5.16 -14.50
CA ILE A 397 18.26 6.35 -14.90
C ILE A 397 18.87 7.65 -14.36
N GLU A 398 19.67 7.59 -13.29
CA GLU A 398 20.34 8.74 -12.69
C GLU A 398 21.47 9.22 -13.60
N ALA A 399 22.35 8.31 -14.03
CA ALA A 399 23.42 8.60 -14.98
C ALA A 399 22.87 9.10 -16.33
N ILE A 400 21.75 8.52 -16.79
CA ILE A 400 21.08 8.95 -18.02
C ILE A 400 20.50 10.36 -17.86
N ALA A 401 19.87 10.64 -16.73
CA ALA A 401 19.32 11.96 -16.45
C ALA A 401 20.40 13.05 -16.41
N GLU A 402 21.56 12.77 -15.80
CA GLU A 402 22.70 13.69 -15.81
C GLU A 402 23.17 14.03 -17.23
N ILE A 403 23.25 13.04 -18.12
CA ILE A 403 23.54 13.27 -19.55
C ILE A 403 22.46 14.16 -20.16
N CYS A 404 21.19 13.81 -19.98
CA CYS A 404 20.07 14.57 -20.53
C CYS A 404 20.09 16.05 -20.09
N VAL A 405 20.35 16.32 -18.81
CA VAL A 405 20.48 17.68 -18.27
C VAL A 405 21.61 18.45 -18.95
N ARG A 406 22.81 17.85 -19.10
CA ARG A 406 23.95 18.50 -19.78
C ARG A 406 23.62 18.94 -21.22
N TYR A 407 22.80 18.17 -21.92
CA TYR A 407 22.42 18.44 -23.31
C TYR A 407 21.06 19.15 -23.46
N ASN A 408 20.42 19.53 -22.35
CA ASN A 408 19.08 20.13 -22.34
C ASN A 408 18.03 19.26 -23.08
N VAL A 409 18.06 17.97 -22.79
CA VAL A 409 17.15 16.93 -23.27
C VAL A 409 16.20 16.57 -22.14
N GLN A 410 14.90 16.49 -22.41
CA GLN A 410 13.91 16.07 -21.42
C GLN A 410 13.85 14.54 -21.34
N LEU A 411 13.98 13.99 -20.13
CA LEU A 411 13.96 12.54 -19.93
C LEU A 411 12.55 12.01 -19.61
N ILE A 412 12.13 11.00 -20.37
CA ILE A 412 10.94 10.17 -20.16
C ILE A 412 11.41 8.81 -19.65
N VAL A 413 10.88 8.38 -18.50
CA VAL A 413 11.20 7.10 -17.89
C VAL A 413 9.96 6.23 -17.85
N ASP A 414 9.98 5.11 -18.59
CA ASP A 414 9.05 4.00 -18.35
C ASP A 414 9.48 3.28 -17.07
N ALA A 415 8.76 3.52 -15.99
CA ALA A 415 8.97 2.93 -14.68
C ALA A 415 7.90 1.88 -14.34
N MET A 416 7.24 1.29 -15.34
CA MET A 416 6.10 0.37 -15.14
C MET A 416 6.38 -0.71 -14.09
N SER A 417 7.58 -1.28 -14.14
CA SER A 417 8.02 -2.41 -13.31
C SER A 417 9.01 -2.01 -12.22
N SER A 418 9.26 -0.72 -12.00
CA SER A 418 10.15 -0.21 -10.95
C SER A 418 9.41 0.69 -9.95
N TYR A 419 8.51 1.54 -10.43
CA TYR A 419 7.71 2.46 -9.61
C TYR A 419 6.97 1.71 -8.49
N GLY A 420 7.09 2.21 -7.25
CA GLY A 420 6.50 1.57 -6.07
C GLY A 420 7.29 0.38 -5.54
N ALA A 421 8.49 0.11 -6.05
CA ALA A 421 9.45 -0.82 -5.45
C ALA A 421 10.86 -0.25 -5.42
N ILE A 422 11.43 0.15 -6.56
CA ILE A 422 12.78 0.74 -6.59
C ILE A 422 12.61 2.24 -6.31
N PRO A 423 13.35 2.83 -5.34
CA PRO A 423 13.32 4.27 -5.10
C PRO A 423 13.64 5.06 -6.38
N ILE A 424 12.89 6.14 -6.61
CA ILE A 424 13.08 7.07 -7.74
C ILE A 424 12.90 8.47 -7.19
N ASP A 425 13.87 9.36 -7.42
CA ASP A 425 13.75 10.79 -7.09
C ASP A 425 13.74 11.63 -8.37
N MET A 426 12.56 12.02 -8.83
CA MET A 426 12.44 12.83 -10.04
C MET A 426 13.06 14.22 -9.88
N ALA A 427 12.97 14.81 -8.68
CA ALA A 427 13.42 16.17 -8.44
C ALA A 427 14.95 16.26 -8.37
N ALA A 428 15.60 15.29 -7.73
CA ALA A 428 17.06 15.24 -7.63
C ALA A 428 17.74 15.12 -9.00
N HIS A 429 17.11 14.42 -9.94
CA HIS A 429 17.68 14.13 -11.26
C HIS A 429 17.01 14.91 -12.41
N ASP A 430 16.11 15.86 -12.10
CA ASP A 430 15.36 16.66 -13.10
C ASP A 430 14.62 15.82 -14.16
N ILE A 431 14.08 14.66 -13.76
CA ILE A 431 13.33 13.76 -14.65
C ILE A 431 11.99 14.40 -15.03
N SER A 432 11.70 14.51 -16.33
CA SER A 432 10.50 15.20 -16.82
C SER A 432 9.22 14.40 -16.61
N TYR A 433 9.25 13.11 -16.94
CA TYR A 433 8.08 12.24 -16.95
C TYR A 433 8.45 10.84 -16.46
N VAL A 434 7.70 10.32 -15.49
CA VAL A 434 7.76 8.93 -15.05
C VAL A 434 6.40 8.29 -15.34
N VAL A 435 6.42 7.15 -16.03
CA VAL A 435 5.21 6.43 -16.44
C VAL A 435 5.09 5.14 -15.62
N ALA A 436 3.89 4.85 -15.12
CA ALA A 436 3.61 3.66 -14.31
C ALA A 436 2.15 3.18 -14.46
N SER A 437 1.79 2.09 -13.75
CA SER A 437 0.44 1.53 -13.73
C SER A 437 0.08 0.91 -12.39
N SER A 438 -1.21 0.77 -12.13
CA SER A 438 -1.76 0.32 -10.85
C SER A 438 -1.41 -1.13 -10.47
N ASN A 439 -1.15 -2.02 -11.44
CA ASN A 439 -1.11 -3.48 -11.24
C ASN A 439 0.28 -4.12 -11.27
N LYS A 440 1.31 -3.31 -11.05
CA LYS A 440 2.70 -3.76 -10.96
C LYS A 440 3.12 -3.74 -9.50
N ASN A 441 4.19 -3.01 -9.14
CA ASN A 441 4.70 -3.04 -7.79
C ASN A 441 3.85 -2.28 -6.77
N LEU A 442 2.87 -1.47 -7.21
CA LEU A 442 1.82 -0.92 -6.35
C LEU A 442 0.90 -2.00 -5.79
N GLN A 443 0.84 -3.18 -6.41
CA GLN A 443 0.00 -4.32 -6.00
C GLN A 443 -1.51 -4.06 -6.09
N GLY A 444 -1.94 -3.07 -6.89
CA GLY A 444 -3.34 -2.79 -7.20
C GLY A 444 -3.91 -3.66 -8.33
N MET A 445 -5.15 -3.36 -8.72
CA MET A 445 -5.82 -4.01 -9.86
C MET A 445 -5.51 -3.32 -11.18
N ALA A 446 -5.53 -4.06 -12.28
CA ALA A 446 -5.25 -3.51 -13.62
C ALA A 446 -6.38 -2.61 -14.09
N GLY A 447 -6.04 -1.51 -14.76
CA GLY A 447 -7.00 -0.59 -15.36
C GLY A 447 -6.66 0.89 -15.25
N ILE A 448 -5.66 1.27 -14.45
CA ILE A 448 -5.16 2.64 -14.38
C ILE A 448 -3.70 2.70 -14.82
N GLY A 449 -3.45 3.43 -15.91
CA GLY A 449 -2.13 3.91 -16.30
C GLY A 449 -1.97 5.36 -15.88
N PHE A 450 -0.77 5.78 -15.49
CA PHE A 450 -0.55 7.14 -15.04
C PHE A 450 0.85 7.67 -15.37
N VAL A 451 0.97 8.99 -15.38
CA VAL A 451 2.21 9.71 -15.64
C VAL A 451 2.42 10.71 -14.52
N VAL A 452 3.53 10.60 -13.79
CA VAL A 452 4.02 11.66 -12.91
C VAL A 452 4.85 12.61 -13.77
N ALA A 453 4.50 13.88 -13.79
CA ALA A 453 5.08 14.87 -14.69
C ALA A 453 5.56 16.10 -13.93
N ASN A 454 6.70 16.66 -14.35
CA ASN A 454 7.10 18.00 -13.94
C ASN A 454 6.03 19.02 -14.37
N ARG A 455 5.48 19.78 -13.43
CA ARG A 455 4.32 20.65 -13.67
C ARG A 455 4.62 21.78 -14.65
N GLU A 456 5.83 22.32 -14.64
CA GLU A 456 6.23 23.37 -15.58
C GLU A 456 6.25 22.83 -17.01
N ARG A 457 6.87 21.66 -17.22
CA ARG A 457 6.93 20.98 -18.53
C ARG A 457 5.54 20.57 -18.99
N LEU A 458 4.71 20.02 -18.10
CA LEU A 458 3.32 19.67 -18.38
C LEU A 458 2.50 20.90 -18.83
N THR A 459 2.66 22.05 -18.17
CA THR A 459 1.89 23.26 -18.50
C THR A 459 2.26 23.85 -19.87
N LYS A 460 3.51 23.69 -20.31
CA LYS A 460 3.96 24.12 -21.65
C LYS A 460 3.26 23.36 -22.78
N LEU A 461 2.74 22.16 -22.51
CA LEU A 461 1.99 21.37 -23.49
C LEU A 461 0.64 21.99 -23.86
N ARG A 462 0.19 23.06 -23.18
CA ARG A 462 -1.06 23.77 -23.51
C ARG A 462 -1.15 24.20 -24.97
N THR A 463 -0.02 24.53 -25.58
CA THR A 463 0.08 24.99 -26.97
C THR A 463 0.46 23.88 -27.96
N HIS A 464 0.70 22.66 -27.49
CA HIS A 464 1.00 21.53 -28.37
C HIS A 464 -0.24 21.12 -29.15
N THR A 465 -0.04 20.72 -30.42
CA THR A 465 -1.12 20.13 -31.21
C THR A 465 -1.30 18.68 -30.76
N PRO A 466 -2.49 18.27 -30.30
CA PRO A 466 -2.71 16.93 -29.82
C PRO A 466 -2.68 15.92 -30.98
N LYS A 467 -1.94 14.82 -30.80
CA LYS A 467 -1.93 13.70 -31.76
C LYS A 467 -3.01 12.64 -31.45
N SER A 468 -3.60 12.68 -30.27
CA SER A 468 -4.67 11.78 -29.81
C SER A 468 -5.68 12.58 -28.98
N TYR A 469 -6.94 12.12 -28.91
CA TYR A 469 -7.96 12.74 -28.07
C TYR A 469 -7.99 12.13 -26.66
N TYR A 470 -8.16 10.81 -26.56
CA TYR A 470 -8.26 10.11 -25.27
C TYR A 470 -6.95 10.16 -24.48
N LEU A 471 -5.82 10.03 -25.19
CA LEU A 471 -4.47 9.98 -24.60
C LEU A 471 -3.76 11.34 -24.56
N ASP A 472 -4.45 12.44 -24.85
CA ASP A 472 -3.88 13.77 -24.66
C ASP A 472 -3.56 14.03 -23.19
N LEU A 473 -2.27 14.12 -22.88
CA LEU A 473 -1.75 14.28 -21.51
C LEU A 473 -2.17 15.60 -20.87
N TYR A 474 -2.04 16.71 -21.62
CA TYR A 474 -2.34 18.03 -21.07
C TYR A 474 -3.83 18.23 -20.89
N LYS A 475 -4.66 17.81 -21.84
CA LYS A 475 -6.12 17.97 -21.74
C LYS A 475 -6.72 17.09 -20.65
N GLN A 476 -6.15 15.92 -20.37
CA GLN A 476 -6.56 15.11 -19.22
C GLN A 476 -6.27 15.83 -17.90
N TYR A 477 -5.05 16.35 -17.75
CA TYR A 477 -4.62 17.15 -16.59
C TYR A 477 -5.46 18.42 -16.39
N GLU A 478 -5.58 19.26 -17.44
CA GLU A 478 -6.29 20.53 -17.40
C GLU A 478 -7.76 20.34 -17.02
N TYR A 479 -8.39 19.28 -17.51
CA TYR A 479 -9.78 19.00 -17.22
C TYR A 479 -10.00 18.59 -15.76
N LEU A 480 -9.15 17.71 -15.21
CA LEU A 480 -9.20 17.33 -13.79
C LEU A 480 -9.05 18.55 -12.89
N LYS A 481 -8.02 19.38 -13.12
CA LYS A 481 -7.76 20.57 -12.28
C LYS A 481 -8.84 21.64 -12.36
N ARG A 482 -9.53 21.77 -13.49
CA ARG A 482 -10.58 22.77 -13.66
C ARG A 482 -11.93 22.30 -13.13
N THR A 483 -12.22 21.01 -13.21
CA THR A 483 -13.59 20.48 -13.02
C THR A 483 -13.73 19.50 -11.86
N HIS A 484 -12.61 19.07 -11.26
CA HIS A 484 -12.57 18.02 -10.25
C HIS A 484 -13.04 16.65 -10.77
N GLN A 485 -12.95 16.42 -12.08
CA GLN A 485 -13.45 15.24 -12.77
C GLN A 485 -12.48 14.80 -13.87
N LEU A 486 -12.44 13.52 -14.24
CA LEU A 486 -11.77 13.09 -15.47
C LEU A 486 -12.63 13.39 -16.70
N ARG A 487 -11.99 13.49 -17.87
CA ARG A 487 -12.68 13.81 -19.13
C ARG A 487 -13.76 12.79 -19.48
N PHE A 488 -13.44 11.51 -19.29
CA PHE A 488 -14.30 10.35 -19.58
C PHE A 488 -14.50 9.51 -18.34
N THR A 489 -15.43 8.56 -18.41
CA THR A 489 -15.70 7.60 -17.32
C THR A 489 -14.43 6.83 -16.97
N PRO A 490 -13.91 6.96 -15.74
CA PRO A 490 -12.80 6.15 -15.27
C PRO A 490 -13.30 4.80 -14.76
N PRO A 491 -12.40 3.80 -14.60
CA PRO A 491 -12.76 2.54 -13.96
C PRO A 491 -12.89 2.74 -12.43
N VAL A 492 -14.09 3.11 -12.01
CA VAL A 492 -14.43 3.51 -10.62
C VAL A 492 -13.92 2.52 -9.59
N GLN A 493 -14.27 1.24 -9.74
CA GLN A 493 -13.91 0.19 -8.78
C GLN A 493 -12.40 -0.07 -8.75
N THR A 494 -11.71 0.11 -9.89
CA THR A 494 -10.24 -0.01 -9.95
C THR A 494 -9.55 1.14 -9.19
N LEU A 495 -10.13 2.34 -9.17
CA LEU A 495 -9.59 3.46 -8.41
C LEU A 495 -9.71 3.25 -6.90
N TYR A 496 -10.81 2.67 -6.39
CA TYR A 496 -10.90 2.26 -4.99
C TYR A 496 -9.90 1.16 -4.63
N ALA A 497 -9.70 0.17 -5.52
CA ALA A 497 -8.65 -0.82 -5.31
C ALA A 497 -7.24 -0.21 -5.31
N LEU A 498 -7.01 0.81 -6.14
CA LEU A 498 -5.76 1.55 -6.19
C LEU A 498 -5.55 2.40 -4.93
N GLU A 499 -6.59 3.02 -4.38
CA GLU A 499 -6.54 3.71 -3.09
C GLU A 499 -6.04 2.76 -2.00
N GLN A 500 -6.68 1.59 -1.86
CA GLN A 500 -6.26 0.58 -0.89
C GLN A 500 -4.80 0.11 -1.12
N ALA A 501 -4.40 -0.07 -2.37
CA ALA A 501 -3.03 -0.45 -2.73
C ALA A 501 -2.01 0.64 -2.39
N ILE A 502 -2.37 1.92 -2.55
CA ILE A 502 -1.56 3.08 -2.13
C ILE A 502 -1.42 3.09 -0.61
N VAL A 503 -2.52 2.90 0.14
CA VAL A 503 -2.50 2.81 1.61
C VAL A 503 -1.56 1.68 2.06
N GLU A 504 -1.68 0.48 1.49
CA GLU A 504 -0.79 -0.64 1.81
C GLU A 504 0.67 -0.37 1.45
N THR A 505 0.92 0.37 0.36
CA THR A 505 2.26 0.81 -0.04
C THR A 505 2.84 1.81 0.96
N GLN A 506 2.04 2.72 1.50
CA GLN A 506 2.46 3.68 2.52
C GLN A 506 2.77 2.99 3.85
N ILE A 507 2.00 1.95 4.20
CA ILE A 507 2.23 1.15 5.43
C ILE A 507 3.52 0.36 5.32
N GLU A 508 3.75 -0.32 4.19
CA GLU A 508 4.97 -1.09 4.00
C GLU A 508 6.20 -0.20 3.81
N GLY A 509 6.07 0.87 3.03
CA GLY A 509 7.18 1.68 2.56
C GLY A 509 7.87 1.08 1.32
N ILE A 510 8.31 1.93 0.40
CA ILE A 510 8.92 1.50 -0.87
C ILE A 510 10.23 0.74 -0.63
N GLU A 511 11.07 1.23 0.29
CA GLU A 511 12.35 0.62 0.62
C GLU A 511 12.19 -0.75 1.26
N GLN A 512 11.21 -0.93 2.14
CA GLN A 512 10.95 -2.25 2.76
C GLN A 512 10.33 -3.22 1.77
N ARG A 513 9.45 -2.73 0.87
CA ARG A 513 8.96 -3.54 -0.24
C ARG A 513 10.11 -4.00 -1.14
N TYR A 514 11.02 -3.11 -1.51
CA TYR A 514 12.21 -3.47 -2.29
C TYR A 514 13.07 -4.51 -1.58
N ARG A 515 13.22 -4.37 -0.27
CA ARG A 515 13.94 -5.32 0.57
C ARG A 515 13.26 -6.69 0.55
N ARG A 516 11.94 -6.77 0.73
CA ARG A 516 11.18 -8.04 0.64
C ARG A 516 11.34 -8.70 -0.72
N TYR A 517 11.26 -7.93 -1.82
CA TYR A 517 11.52 -8.44 -3.16
C TYR A 517 12.98 -8.89 -3.32
N SER A 518 13.94 -8.15 -2.81
CA SER A 518 15.36 -8.51 -2.85
C SER A 518 15.68 -9.78 -2.06
N GLU A 519 15.06 -9.97 -0.90
CA GLU A 519 15.21 -11.19 -0.10
C GLU A 519 14.60 -12.40 -0.83
N SER A 520 13.44 -12.22 -1.47
CA SER A 520 12.80 -13.24 -2.31
C SER A 520 13.67 -13.59 -3.52
N TRP A 521 14.24 -12.59 -4.19
CA TRP A 521 15.18 -12.76 -5.28
C TRP A 521 16.47 -13.48 -4.84
N ALA A 522 17.03 -13.16 -3.67
CA ALA A 522 18.24 -13.84 -3.18
C ALA A 522 17.99 -15.34 -2.99
N VAL A 523 16.85 -15.71 -2.38
CA VAL A 523 16.43 -17.11 -2.24
C VAL A 523 16.25 -17.78 -3.61
N LEU A 524 15.64 -17.08 -4.58
CA LEU A 524 15.50 -17.57 -5.94
C LEU A 524 16.87 -17.89 -6.55
N ILE A 525 17.82 -16.96 -6.53
CA ILE A 525 19.14 -17.12 -7.15
C ILE A 525 19.88 -18.32 -6.54
N GLU A 526 19.93 -18.43 -5.20
CA GLU A 526 20.55 -19.58 -4.55
C GLU A 526 19.89 -20.91 -4.95
N GLY A 527 18.55 -20.91 -5.11
CA GLY A 527 17.81 -22.08 -5.57
C GLY A 527 18.09 -22.48 -7.01
N ILE A 528 18.14 -21.50 -7.91
CA ILE A 528 18.48 -21.69 -9.33
C ILE A 528 19.90 -22.25 -9.47
N GLU A 529 20.87 -21.72 -8.71
CA GLU A 529 22.25 -22.23 -8.68
C GLU A 529 22.30 -23.68 -8.17
N ARG A 530 21.58 -24.02 -7.09
CA ARG A 530 21.50 -25.40 -6.57
C ARG A 530 20.89 -26.38 -7.57
N LEU A 531 19.98 -25.92 -8.43
CA LEU A 531 19.37 -26.72 -9.49
C LEU A 531 20.24 -26.81 -10.76
N GLY A 532 21.41 -26.13 -10.79
CA GLY A 532 22.31 -26.12 -11.94
C GLY A 532 21.80 -25.30 -13.12
N LEU A 533 20.90 -24.34 -12.87
CA LEU A 533 20.35 -23.44 -13.87
C LEU A 533 21.18 -22.14 -13.97
N GLU A 534 21.07 -21.45 -15.10
CA GLU A 534 21.87 -20.26 -15.42
C GLU A 534 20.97 -19.04 -15.61
N CYS A 535 21.27 -17.93 -14.91
CA CYS A 535 20.62 -16.64 -15.13
C CYS A 535 21.26 -15.90 -16.30
N LEU A 536 20.45 -15.16 -17.08
CA LEU A 536 20.94 -14.47 -18.27
C LEU A 536 21.55 -13.10 -17.99
N VAL A 537 21.17 -12.46 -16.87
CA VAL A 537 21.63 -11.11 -16.49
C VAL A 537 22.62 -11.23 -15.32
N PRO A 538 23.81 -10.61 -15.41
CA PRO A 538 24.75 -10.54 -14.29
C PRO A 538 24.14 -9.90 -13.05
N THR A 539 24.55 -10.36 -11.87
CA THR A 539 23.95 -9.97 -10.59
C THR A 539 24.04 -8.47 -10.33
N GLU A 540 25.15 -7.83 -10.73
CA GLU A 540 25.41 -6.40 -10.59
C GLU A 540 24.46 -5.51 -11.39
N TYR A 541 23.82 -6.05 -12.44
CA TYR A 541 22.92 -5.31 -13.33
C TYR A 541 21.45 -5.70 -13.16
N HIS A 542 21.16 -6.60 -12.23
CA HIS A 542 19.83 -7.19 -12.05
C HIS A 542 18.94 -6.32 -11.14
N SER A 543 17.69 -6.08 -11.54
CA SER A 543 16.75 -5.23 -10.79
C SER A 543 16.24 -5.84 -9.48
N ARG A 544 16.35 -7.17 -9.36
CA ARG A 544 15.83 -8.03 -8.27
C ARG A 544 14.29 -8.13 -8.25
N ILE A 545 13.66 -7.80 -9.37
CA ILE A 545 12.21 -7.82 -9.56
C ILE A 545 11.76 -9.04 -10.38
N ILE A 546 12.50 -9.36 -11.44
CA ILE A 546 12.25 -10.49 -12.34
C ILE A 546 13.57 -11.03 -12.88
N THR A 547 13.71 -12.35 -12.91
CA THR A 547 14.92 -13.04 -13.36
C THR A 547 14.63 -13.85 -14.62
N ALA A 548 15.38 -13.60 -15.69
CA ALA A 548 15.39 -14.45 -16.86
C ALA A 548 16.41 -15.59 -16.69
N ILE A 549 15.92 -16.82 -16.79
CA ILE A 549 16.65 -18.05 -16.58
C ILE A 549 16.70 -18.78 -17.91
N LYS A 550 17.89 -19.25 -18.30
CA LYS A 550 18.09 -20.03 -19.51
C LYS A 550 17.37 -21.37 -19.37
N GLU A 551 16.67 -21.79 -20.43
CA GLU A 551 16.07 -23.12 -20.45
C GLU A 551 17.17 -24.21 -20.39
N PRO A 552 17.02 -25.23 -19.53
CA PRO A 552 18.01 -26.28 -19.40
C PRO A 552 18.02 -27.21 -20.62
N ASP A 553 19.21 -27.62 -21.04
CA ASP A 553 19.39 -28.64 -22.09
C ASP A 553 19.28 -30.05 -21.47
N LEU A 554 18.06 -30.40 -21.05
CA LEU A 554 17.73 -31.69 -20.43
C LEU A 554 16.73 -32.47 -21.31
N PRO A 555 16.98 -33.76 -21.60
CA PRO A 555 16.01 -34.60 -22.30
C PRO A 555 14.64 -34.59 -21.60
N GLY A 556 13.58 -34.34 -22.36
CA GLY A 556 12.20 -34.32 -21.85
C GLY A 556 11.76 -33.01 -21.20
N TYR A 557 12.66 -32.04 -21.03
CA TYR A 557 12.29 -30.67 -20.65
C TYR A 557 11.39 -30.04 -21.71
N ASP A 558 10.32 -29.38 -21.25
CA ASP A 558 9.40 -28.60 -22.06
C ASP A 558 8.76 -27.54 -21.17
N PHE A 559 8.81 -26.28 -21.60
CA PHE A 559 8.33 -25.15 -20.79
C PHE A 559 6.84 -25.28 -20.44
N GLU A 560 5.99 -25.68 -21.40
CA GLU A 560 4.54 -25.79 -21.16
C GLU A 560 4.24 -26.90 -20.14
N ARG A 561 4.93 -28.05 -20.23
CA ARG A 561 4.81 -29.11 -19.20
C ARG A 561 5.27 -28.65 -17.82
N MET A 562 6.35 -27.87 -17.73
CA MET A 562 6.82 -27.30 -16.47
C MET A 562 5.80 -26.29 -15.92
N HIS A 563 5.28 -25.41 -16.78
CA HIS A 563 4.26 -24.44 -16.44
C HIS A 563 3.02 -25.12 -15.86
N ASP A 564 2.47 -26.12 -16.55
CA ASP A 564 1.26 -26.82 -16.12
C ASP A 564 1.48 -27.55 -14.79
N PHE A 565 2.64 -28.20 -14.61
CA PHE A 565 3.01 -28.87 -13.37
C PHE A 565 3.02 -27.92 -12.16
N LEU A 566 3.54 -26.70 -12.34
CA LEU A 566 3.56 -25.64 -11.32
C LEU A 566 2.17 -25.01 -11.13
N TYR A 567 1.43 -24.81 -12.22
CA TYR A 567 0.11 -24.18 -12.22
C TYR A 567 -0.92 -25.00 -11.46
N GLU A 568 -0.93 -26.32 -11.63
CA GLU A 568 -1.76 -27.26 -10.85
C GLU A 568 -1.49 -27.19 -9.33
N ARG A 569 -0.33 -26.66 -8.93
CA ARG A 569 0.07 -26.45 -7.54
C ARG A 569 -0.09 -24.99 -7.09
N GLY A 570 -0.76 -24.17 -7.88
CA GLY A 570 -1.09 -22.77 -7.56
C GLY A 570 0.08 -21.81 -7.78
N ILE A 571 1.04 -22.14 -8.64
CA ILE A 571 2.21 -21.31 -8.97
C ILE A 571 2.22 -21.01 -10.46
N THR A 572 2.17 -19.75 -10.85
CA THR A 572 2.20 -19.32 -12.25
C THR A 572 3.57 -18.78 -12.61
N ILE A 573 4.29 -19.41 -13.54
CA ILE A 573 5.56 -18.92 -14.09
C ILE A 573 5.36 -18.22 -15.44
N TYR A 574 6.42 -17.60 -15.98
CA TYR A 574 6.29 -16.76 -17.16
C TYR A 574 7.26 -17.18 -18.28
N PRO A 575 6.84 -17.20 -19.56
CA PRO A 575 7.72 -17.60 -20.66
C PRO A 575 8.81 -16.55 -20.90
N GLY A 576 9.90 -16.93 -21.56
CA GLY A 576 10.96 -16.02 -21.99
C GLY A 576 10.49 -14.98 -23.01
N LYS A 577 11.30 -13.94 -23.19
CA LYS A 577 11.03 -12.86 -24.16
C LYS A 577 12.27 -12.34 -24.88
N ILE A 578 13.43 -12.95 -24.64
CA ILE A 578 14.70 -12.52 -25.22
C ILE A 578 14.91 -13.25 -26.56
N GLY A 579 14.31 -12.74 -27.63
CA GLY A 579 14.57 -13.14 -29.02
C GLY A 579 14.91 -14.63 -29.23
N LYS A 580 16.16 -14.92 -29.60
CA LYS A 580 16.67 -16.28 -29.91
C LYS A 580 17.17 -17.08 -28.71
N ILE A 581 17.13 -16.54 -27.48
CA ILE A 581 17.62 -17.23 -26.29
C ILE A 581 16.43 -17.90 -25.60
N ALA A 582 16.36 -19.23 -25.70
CA ALA A 582 15.40 -20.05 -24.97
C ALA A 582 15.55 -19.78 -23.47
N SER A 583 14.48 -19.27 -22.87
CA SER A 583 14.47 -18.79 -21.49
C SER A 583 13.06 -18.84 -20.92
N PHE A 584 12.98 -18.88 -19.60
CA PHE A 584 11.77 -18.59 -18.86
C PHE A 584 12.07 -17.50 -17.82
N ARG A 585 11.04 -16.93 -17.21
CA ARG A 585 11.17 -15.81 -16.29
C ARG A 585 10.39 -16.06 -15.01
N ILE A 586 11.01 -15.68 -13.91
CA ILE A 586 10.42 -15.75 -12.56
C ILE A 586 10.48 -14.36 -11.96
N ALA A 587 9.31 -13.74 -11.77
CA ALA A 587 9.15 -12.50 -11.03
C ALA A 587 8.88 -12.77 -9.56
N ASN A 588 9.25 -11.82 -8.71
CA ASN A 588 9.04 -11.93 -7.28
C ASN A 588 8.39 -10.66 -6.70
N ILE A 589 7.29 -10.22 -7.34
CA ILE A 589 6.53 -9.02 -6.97
C ILE A 589 5.12 -9.35 -6.49
N GLY A 590 4.42 -8.33 -5.97
CA GLY A 590 3.10 -8.48 -5.41
C GLY A 590 3.14 -8.92 -3.96
N ALA A 591 2.02 -9.40 -3.44
CA ALA A 591 1.86 -9.90 -2.08
C ALA A 591 2.46 -11.31 -1.92
N ILE A 592 3.73 -11.49 -2.30
CA ILE A 592 4.52 -12.71 -2.09
C ILE A 592 5.76 -12.42 -1.25
N ASP A 593 6.36 -13.45 -0.67
CA ASP A 593 7.63 -13.34 0.05
C ASP A 593 8.58 -14.51 -0.24
N LYS A 594 9.68 -14.57 0.51
CA LYS A 594 10.69 -15.63 0.36
C LYS A 594 10.14 -17.04 0.56
N THR A 595 9.10 -17.22 1.38
CA THR A 595 8.50 -18.55 1.64
C THR A 595 7.74 -19.05 0.41
N ASP A 596 7.11 -18.14 -0.35
CA ASP A 596 6.51 -18.48 -1.64
C ASP A 596 7.59 -18.91 -2.65
N ILE A 597 8.77 -18.27 -2.64
CA ILE A 597 9.90 -18.63 -3.51
C ILE A 597 10.51 -19.98 -3.09
N GLU A 598 10.67 -20.24 -1.80
CA GLU A 598 11.12 -21.55 -1.29
C GLU A 598 10.18 -22.68 -1.76
N ARG A 599 8.87 -22.45 -1.65
CA ARG A 599 7.84 -23.38 -2.16
C ARG A 599 7.95 -23.58 -3.66
N PHE A 600 8.14 -22.51 -4.44
CA PHE A 600 8.39 -22.61 -5.87
C PHE A 600 9.61 -23.47 -6.20
N LEU A 601 10.75 -23.21 -5.54
CA LEU A 601 11.98 -23.96 -5.76
C LEU A 601 11.83 -25.45 -5.40
N GLN A 602 11.08 -25.76 -4.35
CA GLN A 602 10.75 -27.14 -4.01
C GLN A 602 9.97 -27.82 -5.16
N VAL A 603 8.88 -27.20 -5.62
CA VAL A 603 8.05 -27.77 -6.70
C VAL A 603 8.83 -27.85 -8.02
N LEU A 604 9.69 -26.88 -8.31
CA LEU A 604 10.56 -26.90 -9.48
C LEU A 604 11.57 -28.07 -9.42
N SER A 605 12.13 -28.34 -8.24
CA SER A 605 13.01 -29.50 -8.01
C SER A 605 12.28 -30.83 -8.22
N GLU A 606 11.02 -30.91 -7.78
CA GLU A 606 10.15 -32.08 -8.03
C GLU A 606 9.92 -32.30 -9.52
N TYR A 607 9.65 -31.24 -10.29
CA TYR A 607 9.51 -31.31 -11.74
C TYR A 607 10.79 -31.87 -12.39
N PHE A 608 11.96 -31.30 -12.09
CA PHE A 608 13.22 -31.81 -12.66
C PHE A 608 13.55 -33.24 -12.24
N THR A 609 13.15 -33.65 -11.04
CA THR A 609 13.30 -35.03 -10.59
C THR A 609 12.40 -35.98 -11.37
N SER A 610 11.20 -35.54 -11.79
CA SER A 610 10.27 -36.34 -12.60
C SER A 610 10.73 -36.58 -14.05
N LEU A 611 11.74 -35.84 -14.52
CA LEU A 611 12.34 -36.01 -15.85
C LEU A 611 13.46 -37.07 -15.87
N LYS A 612 13.94 -37.50 -14.71
CA LYS A 612 14.96 -38.54 -14.54
C LYS A 612 14.31 -39.92 -14.46
#